data_AF-A0A4V0NF86-F1
#
_entry.id   AF-A0A4V0NF86-F1
#
_cell.length_a   1.000
_cell.length_b   1.000
_cell.length_c   1.000
_cell.angle_alpha   90.00
_cell.angle_beta   90.00
_cell.angle_gamma   90.00
#
_symmetry.space_group_name_H-M   'P 1'
#
loop_
_entity.id
_entity.type
_entity.pdbx_description
1 polymer ?
#
loop_
_entity_poly.entity_id
_entity_poly.type
_entity_poly.pdbx_seq_one_letter_code
_entity_poly.pdbx_strand_id
1 'polypeptide(L)'
;MLKLWGHKNSSNVQKVLWALDELRLDFERIDAGGPFGRVKDADYLTLNPNGLVPTLEDGPLVLWESHAIVRYLFSRYGSPPLQPSDLADRARADAWTDWQFGTLWPPVRTLLVQLLRTPEERRDQGAIEGARKAALAALGILDRQLSKQPWVAGEYFTFADIPLGVAAQRWYNLPTERPALQHVDAWYGRIKRRPGFERWVDLPLT
;
A
#
# COMPACT_ATOMS: atom_id res chain seq x y z
N MET A 1 -19.33 5.62 -13.27
CA MET A 1 -18.47 4.43 -13.17
C MET A 1 -17.08 4.90 -12.79
N LEU A 2 -16.44 4.26 -11.81
CA LEU A 2 -15.09 4.61 -11.40
C LEU A 2 -14.09 4.20 -12.50
N LYS A 3 -13.08 5.03 -12.77
CA LYS A 3 -11.95 4.67 -13.63
C LYS A 3 -10.65 4.73 -12.86
N LEU A 4 -9.84 3.68 -12.96
CA LEU A 4 -8.53 3.60 -12.32
C LEU A 4 -7.45 3.46 -13.38
N TRP A 5 -6.62 4.48 -13.51
CA TRP A 5 -5.42 4.45 -14.33
C TRP A 5 -4.26 3.83 -13.56
N GLY A 6 -3.69 2.76 -14.12
CA GLY A 6 -2.46 2.17 -13.61
C GLY A 6 -2.34 0.67 -13.82
N HIS A 7 -1.11 0.22 -14.04
CA HIS A 7 -0.79 -1.20 -14.14
C HIS A 7 -0.87 -1.93 -12.78
N LYS A 8 -1.43 -3.14 -12.79
CA LYS A 8 -1.71 -3.95 -11.58
C LYS A 8 -0.47 -4.34 -10.75
N ASN A 9 0.73 -4.28 -11.32
CA ASN A 9 1.99 -4.60 -10.61
C ASN A 9 2.56 -3.41 -9.82
N SER A 10 1.98 -2.20 -9.95
CA SER A 10 2.40 -1.04 -9.15
C SER A 10 1.89 -1.16 -7.72
N SER A 11 2.78 -1.09 -6.72
CA SER A 11 2.38 -1.14 -5.30
C SER A 11 1.38 -0.06 -4.92
N ASN A 12 1.46 1.12 -5.54
CA ASN A 12 0.52 2.21 -5.28
C ASN A 12 -0.84 1.95 -5.93
N VAL A 13 -0.88 1.32 -7.11
CA VAL A 13 -2.14 0.92 -7.78
C VAL A 13 -2.81 -0.22 -7.02
N GLN A 14 -2.03 -1.18 -6.51
CA GLN A 14 -2.55 -2.31 -5.71
C GLN A 14 -3.28 -1.86 -4.44
N LYS A 15 -2.84 -0.78 -3.79
CA LYS A 15 -3.57 -0.18 -2.66
C LYS A 15 -5.00 0.19 -3.06
N VAL A 16 -5.16 0.81 -4.23
CA VAL A 16 -6.47 1.26 -4.73
C VAL A 16 -7.31 0.08 -5.21
N LEU A 17 -6.71 -0.87 -5.94
CA LEU A 17 -7.40 -2.10 -6.37
C LEU A 17 -7.92 -2.90 -5.17
N TRP A 18 -7.11 -3.05 -4.13
CA TRP A 18 -7.53 -3.71 -2.91
C TRP A 18 -8.67 -2.94 -2.22
N ALA A 19 -8.57 -1.61 -2.10
CA ALA A 19 -9.65 -0.78 -1.54
C ALA A 19 -10.98 -0.91 -2.31
N LEU A 20 -10.92 -0.92 -3.65
CA LEU A 20 -12.11 -1.09 -4.51
C LEU A 20 -12.78 -2.46 -4.26
N ASP A 21 -11.99 -3.51 -4.10
CA ASP A 21 -12.49 -4.87 -3.82
C ASP A 21 -13.12 -4.98 -2.43
N GLU A 22 -12.47 -4.42 -1.40
CA GLU A 22 -13.01 -4.38 -0.03
C GLU A 22 -14.35 -3.68 0.05
N LEU A 23 -14.54 -2.64 -0.78
CA LEU A 23 -15.77 -1.86 -0.87
C LEU A 23 -16.75 -2.41 -1.91
N ARG A 24 -16.40 -3.48 -2.63
CA ARG A 24 -17.20 -4.11 -3.69
C ARG A 24 -17.67 -3.12 -4.75
N LEU A 25 -16.76 -2.23 -5.18
CA LEU A 25 -17.06 -1.19 -6.15
C LEU A 25 -16.74 -1.65 -7.56
N ASP A 26 -17.65 -1.40 -8.49
CA ASP A 26 -17.40 -1.59 -9.92
C ASP A 26 -16.51 -0.47 -10.47
N PHE A 27 -15.50 -0.85 -11.26
CA PHE A 27 -14.57 0.07 -11.87
C PHE A 27 -14.03 -0.44 -13.22
N GLU A 28 -13.66 0.49 -14.08
CA GLU A 28 -12.85 0.24 -15.27
C GLU A 28 -11.38 0.50 -14.94
N ARG A 29 -10.49 -0.44 -15.27
CA ARG A 29 -9.04 -0.25 -15.11
C ARG A 29 -8.39 0.02 -16.46
N ILE A 30 -7.63 1.10 -16.55
CA ILE A 30 -6.91 1.51 -17.75
C ILE A 30 -5.41 1.32 -17.51
N ASP A 31 -4.75 0.54 -18.37
CA ASP A 31 -3.33 0.29 -18.26
C ASP A 31 -2.51 1.55 -18.57
N ALA A 32 -1.73 2.01 -17.58
CA ALA A 32 -0.85 3.16 -17.66
C ALA A 32 0.36 2.97 -16.74
N GLY A 33 1.48 3.61 -17.10
CA GLY A 33 2.73 3.57 -16.35
C GLY A 33 3.57 2.32 -16.62
N GLY A 34 4.86 2.40 -16.31
CA GLY A 34 5.82 1.33 -16.58
C GLY A 34 5.83 0.97 -18.08
N PRO A 35 5.68 -0.31 -18.46
CA PRO A 35 5.73 -0.72 -19.87
C PRO A 35 4.56 -0.21 -20.72
N PHE A 36 3.47 0.28 -20.11
CA PHE A 36 2.28 0.73 -20.82
C PHE A 36 2.34 2.20 -21.27
N GLY A 37 3.34 2.98 -20.82
CA GLY A 37 3.46 4.39 -21.19
C GLY A 37 2.31 5.25 -20.64
N ARG A 38 1.74 6.13 -21.47
CA ARG A 38 0.61 7.05 -21.20
C ARG A 38 0.86 8.18 -20.19
N VAL A 39 1.64 7.92 -19.14
CA VAL A 39 1.78 8.86 -18.02
C VAL A 39 2.52 10.16 -18.36
N LYS A 40 3.04 10.29 -19.58
CA LYS A 40 3.67 11.51 -20.11
C LYS A 40 2.89 12.13 -21.27
N ASP A 41 1.79 11.50 -21.69
CA ASP A 41 0.92 12.03 -22.73
C ASP A 41 0.23 13.30 -22.20
N ALA A 42 0.00 14.28 -23.07
CA ALA A 42 -0.52 15.59 -22.65
C ALA A 42 -1.90 15.48 -22.00
N ASP A 43 -2.75 14.58 -22.50
CA ASP A 43 -4.06 14.28 -21.93
C ASP A 43 -3.95 13.67 -20.53
N TYR A 44 -3.06 12.71 -20.29
CA TYR A 44 -2.84 12.15 -18.97
C TYR A 44 -2.31 13.18 -17.97
N LEU A 45 -1.42 14.07 -18.41
CA LEU A 45 -0.88 15.13 -17.55
C LEU A 45 -1.94 16.16 -17.12
N THR A 46 -3.05 16.28 -17.86
CA THR A 46 -4.23 17.04 -17.39
C THR A 46 -4.92 16.37 -16.21
N LEU A 47 -4.84 15.04 -16.09
CA LEU A 47 -5.42 14.27 -14.98
C LEU A 47 -4.47 14.19 -13.78
N ASN A 48 -3.18 13.98 -14.04
CA ASN A 48 -2.15 13.89 -13.00
C ASN A 48 -0.85 14.56 -13.46
N PRO A 49 -0.54 15.77 -12.97
CA PRO A 49 0.62 16.53 -13.41
C PRO A 49 1.96 15.89 -13.03
N ASN A 50 1.98 14.94 -12.08
CA ASN A 50 3.18 14.21 -11.70
C ASN A 50 3.58 13.16 -12.76
N GLY A 51 2.64 12.79 -13.65
CA GLY A 51 2.85 11.72 -14.62
C GLY A 51 3.19 10.39 -13.95
N LEU A 52 2.39 10.02 -12.94
CA LEU A 52 2.49 8.79 -12.16
C LEU A 52 1.12 8.09 -12.06
N VAL A 53 1.14 6.85 -11.58
CA VAL A 53 -0.06 6.05 -11.26
C VAL A 53 -0.05 5.70 -9.77
N PRO A 54 -1.23 5.53 -9.12
CA PRO A 54 -2.59 5.56 -9.69
C PRO A 54 -3.16 6.97 -9.89
N THR A 55 -4.14 7.05 -10.78
CA THR A 55 -5.09 8.18 -10.90
C THR A 55 -6.51 7.61 -10.95
N LEU A 56 -7.40 8.12 -10.10
CA LEU A 56 -8.81 7.75 -10.02
C LEU A 56 -9.68 8.85 -10.63
N GLU A 57 -10.66 8.47 -11.44
CA GLU A 57 -11.78 9.33 -11.82
C GLU A 57 -13.08 8.81 -11.17
N ASP A 58 -13.83 9.72 -10.56
CA ASP A 58 -15.13 9.48 -9.96
C ASP A 58 -16.10 10.63 -10.28
N GLY A 59 -16.82 10.48 -11.39
CA GLY A 59 -17.65 11.56 -11.93
C GLY A 59 -16.77 12.78 -12.27
N PRO A 60 -17.04 13.98 -11.69
CA PRO A 60 -16.22 15.16 -11.93
C PRO A 60 -14.90 15.18 -11.15
N LEU A 61 -14.71 14.28 -10.18
CA LEU A 61 -13.47 14.25 -9.39
C LEU A 61 -12.39 13.47 -10.13
N VAL A 62 -11.23 14.09 -10.29
CA VAL A 62 -9.97 13.43 -10.66
C VAL A 62 -9.02 13.51 -9.48
N LEU A 63 -8.52 12.38 -9.01
CA LEU A 63 -7.68 12.29 -7.82
C LEU A 63 -6.45 11.41 -8.05
N TRP A 64 -5.29 11.91 -7.65
CA TRP A 64 -4.02 11.18 -7.59
C TRP A 64 -3.52 11.19 -6.14
N GLU A 65 -2.40 10.51 -5.87
CA GLU A 65 -1.95 10.02 -4.55
C GLU A 65 -2.73 8.80 -4.04
N SER A 66 -2.07 7.65 -4.04
CA SER A 66 -2.71 6.37 -3.66
C SER A 66 -3.34 6.37 -2.27
N HIS A 67 -2.71 7.01 -1.28
CA HIS A 67 -3.25 7.11 0.08
C HIS A 67 -4.47 8.04 0.14
N ALA A 68 -4.46 9.14 -0.62
CA ALA A 68 -5.62 10.03 -0.72
C ALA A 68 -6.80 9.31 -1.39
N ILE A 69 -6.54 8.58 -2.47
CA ILE A 69 -7.55 7.77 -3.18
C ILE A 69 -8.17 6.73 -2.25
N VAL A 70 -7.35 5.96 -1.52
CA VAL A 70 -7.86 4.93 -0.60
C VAL A 70 -8.73 5.56 0.50
N ARG A 71 -8.30 6.67 1.12
CA ARG A 71 -9.10 7.39 2.12
C ARG A 71 -10.39 7.95 1.55
N TYR A 72 -10.36 8.47 0.32
CA TYR A 72 -11.52 8.97 -0.39
C TYR A 72 -12.56 7.85 -0.61
N LEU A 73 -12.12 6.70 -1.14
CA LEU A 73 -13.00 5.57 -1.40
C LEU A 73 -13.69 5.08 -0.12
N PHE A 74 -12.93 4.91 0.96
CA PHE A 74 -13.49 4.53 2.26
C PHE A 74 -14.41 5.59 2.85
N SER A 75 -14.09 6.89 2.70
CA SER A 75 -14.93 7.97 3.22
C SER A 75 -16.24 8.13 2.44
N ARG A 76 -16.22 7.88 1.12
CA ARG A 76 -17.38 8.08 0.24
C ARG A 76 -18.28 6.85 0.15
N TYR A 77 -17.68 5.67 0.11
CA TYR A 77 -18.38 4.41 -0.17
C TYR A 77 -18.32 3.41 0.98
N GLY A 78 -17.46 3.64 1.97
CA GLY A 78 -17.38 2.80 3.15
C GLY A 78 -18.46 3.10 4.18
N SER A 79 -18.73 2.10 5.02
CA SER A 79 -19.57 2.20 6.20
C SER A 79 -18.85 1.57 7.40
N PRO A 80 -19.29 1.81 8.64
CA PRO A 80 -18.80 1.06 9.78
C PRO A 80 -18.91 -0.46 9.53
N PRO A 81 -17.92 -1.26 9.96
CA PRO A 81 -16.72 -0.87 10.69
C PRO A 81 -15.51 -0.49 9.81
N LEU A 82 -15.61 -0.60 8.47
CA LEU A 82 -14.51 -0.32 7.54
C LEU A 82 -14.09 1.15 7.54
N GLN A 83 -15.08 2.05 7.69
CA GLN A 83 -14.88 3.49 7.87
C GLN A 83 -15.30 3.89 9.28
N PRO A 84 -14.35 4.22 10.19
CA PRO A 84 -14.68 4.67 11.53
C PRO A 84 -15.52 5.96 11.50
N SER A 85 -16.60 6.00 12.28
CA SER A 85 -17.45 7.19 12.43
C SER A 85 -16.88 8.19 13.44
N ASP A 86 -16.09 7.71 14.40
CA ASP A 86 -15.42 8.56 15.39
C ASP A 86 -14.18 9.25 14.80
N LEU A 87 -14.04 10.55 15.08
CA LEU A 87 -12.94 11.36 14.55
C LEU A 87 -11.58 10.94 15.12
N ALA A 88 -11.51 10.51 16.38
CA ALA A 88 -10.25 10.08 16.98
C ALA A 88 -9.79 8.75 16.38
N ASP A 89 -10.70 7.81 16.14
CA ASP A 89 -10.37 6.55 15.44
C ASP A 89 -9.89 6.80 14.02
N ARG A 90 -10.55 7.71 13.29
CA ARG A 90 -10.10 8.12 11.96
C ARG A 90 -8.70 8.75 12.00
N ALA A 91 -8.45 9.66 12.95
CA ALA A 91 -7.14 10.30 13.10
C ALA A 91 -6.03 9.28 13.42
N ARG A 92 -6.31 8.23 14.19
CA ARG A 92 -5.37 7.13 14.43
C ARG A 92 -5.09 6.35 13.15
N ALA A 93 -6.11 6.06 12.34
CA ALA A 93 -5.94 5.40 11.04
C ALA A 93 -5.14 6.26 10.05
N ASP A 94 -5.39 7.58 10.01
CA ASP A 94 -4.61 8.54 9.23
C ASP A 94 -3.13 8.53 9.66
N ALA A 95 -2.85 8.59 10.95
CA ALA A 95 -1.49 8.57 11.48
C ALA A 95 -0.69 7.34 11.02
N TRP A 96 -1.29 6.15 11.04
CA TRP A 96 -0.64 4.92 10.56
C TRP A 96 -0.49 4.86 9.04
N THR A 97 -1.43 5.45 8.31
CA THR A 97 -1.36 5.59 6.85
C THR A 97 -0.16 6.45 6.45
N ASP A 98 -0.01 7.63 7.08
CA ASP A 98 1.09 8.54 6.79
C ASP A 98 2.43 8.01 7.31
N TRP A 99 2.43 7.35 8.48
CA TRP A 99 3.60 6.66 9.02
C TRP A 99 4.09 5.55 8.08
N GLN A 100 3.18 4.82 7.42
CA GLN A 100 3.56 3.85 6.41
C GLN A 100 4.37 4.51 5.30
N PHE A 101 3.93 5.67 4.80
CA PHE A 101 4.61 6.38 3.72
C PHE A 101 5.96 6.97 4.17
N GLY A 102 5.98 7.63 5.32
CA GLY A 102 7.15 8.37 5.81
C GLY A 102 8.19 7.53 6.54
N THR A 103 7.81 6.39 7.11
CA THR A 103 8.69 5.58 7.99
C THR A 103 8.90 4.17 7.49
N LEU A 104 7.85 3.39 7.23
CA LEU A 104 8.02 1.99 6.84
C LEU A 104 8.42 1.81 5.37
N TRP A 105 7.80 2.58 4.47
CA TRP A 105 8.01 2.42 3.03
C TRP A 105 9.44 2.72 2.58
N PRO A 106 10.12 3.80 3.02
CA PRO A 106 11.45 4.13 2.50
C PRO A 106 12.46 2.98 2.63
N PRO A 107 12.67 2.34 3.80
CA PRO A 107 13.62 1.23 3.89
C PRO A 107 13.15 -0.01 3.13
N VAL A 108 11.85 -0.34 3.14
CA VAL A 108 11.32 -1.47 2.36
C VAL A 108 11.52 -1.26 0.85
N ARG A 109 11.33 -0.04 0.36
CA ARG A 109 11.56 0.33 -1.05
C ARG A 109 13.03 0.21 -1.40
N THR A 110 13.94 0.65 -0.53
CA THR A 110 15.39 0.49 -0.76
C THR A 110 15.76 -0.97 -0.90
N LEU A 111 15.28 -1.84 0.00
CA LEU A 111 15.51 -3.28 -0.10
C LEU A 111 14.91 -3.88 -1.37
N LEU A 112 13.68 -3.49 -1.74
CA LEU A 112 13.05 -3.94 -2.98
C LEU A 112 13.89 -3.61 -4.21
N VAL A 113 14.39 -2.38 -4.30
CA VAL A 113 15.24 -1.96 -5.42
C VAL A 113 16.54 -2.75 -5.40
N GLN A 114 17.26 -2.75 -4.28
CA GLN A 114 18.58 -3.39 -4.19
C GLN A 114 18.53 -4.90 -4.41
N LEU A 115 17.54 -5.58 -3.85
CA LEU A 115 17.51 -7.05 -3.88
C LEU A 115 16.86 -7.61 -5.15
N LEU A 116 15.87 -6.92 -5.74
CA LEU A 116 15.11 -7.46 -6.88
C LEU A 116 15.32 -6.71 -8.21
N ARG A 117 15.77 -5.45 -8.17
CA ARG A 117 15.85 -4.58 -9.37
C ARG A 117 17.27 -4.13 -9.71
N THR A 118 18.23 -4.39 -8.83
CA THR A 118 19.64 -4.10 -9.03
C THR A 118 20.38 -5.43 -9.26
N PRO A 119 21.13 -5.57 -10.38
CA PRO A 119 22.02 -6.71 -10.60
C PRO A 119 22.97 -6.90 -9.41
N GLU A 120 23.30 -8.16 -9.08
CA GLU A 120 24.03 -8.50 -7.85
C GLU A 120 25.36 -7.74 -7.72
N GLU A 121 26.09 -7.63 -8.82
CA GLU A 121 27.37 -6.93 -8.92
C GLU A 121 27.29 -5.41 -8.74
N ARG A 122 26.07 -4.84 -8.78
CA ARG A 122 25.81 -3.40 -8.59
C ARG A 122 25.10 -3.08 -7.27
N ARG A 123 24.86 -4.08 -6.43
CA ARG A 123 24.16 -3.89 -5.15
C ARG A 123 25.03 -3.12 -4.16
N ASP A 124 24.43 -2.14 -3.50
CA ASP A 124 25.06 -1.42 -2.40
C ASP A 124 24.77 -2.14 -1.09
N GLN A 125 25.77 -2.88 -0.59
CA GLN A 125 25.65 -3.66 0.64
C GLN A 125 25.44 -2.78 1.89
N GLY A 126 26.01 -1.58 1.91
CA GLY A 126 25.80 -0.62 3.00
C GLY A 126 24.36 -0.09 3.02
N ALA A 127 23.82 0.23 1.85
CA ALA A 127 22.42 0.63 1.72
C ALA A 127 21.46 -0.52 2.07
N ILE A 128 21.76 -1.76 1.68
CA ILE A 128 20.97 -2.94 2.04
C ILE A 128 20.95 -3.10 3.57
N GLU A 129 22.10 -3.10 4.23
CA GLU A 129 22.16 -3.32 5.67
C GLU A 129 21.49 -2.18 6.46
N GLY A 130 21.73 -0.93 6.05
CA GLY A 130 21.07 0.23 6.63
C GLY A 130 19.55 0.17 6.48
N ALA A 131 19.05 -0.18 5.29
CA ALA A 131 17.63 -0.33 5.03
C ALA A 131 17.02 -1.51 5.80
N ARG A 132 17.73 -2.64 5.94
CA ARG A 132 17.29 -3.78 6.75
C ARG A 132 17.11 -3.38 8.22
N LYS A 133 18.11 -2.72 8.81
CA LYS A 133 18.03 -2.23 10.20
C LYS A 133 16.87 -1.26 10.40
N ALA A 134 16.68 -0.32 9.47
CA ALA A 134 15.60 0.65 9.52
C ALA A 134 14.20 0.00 9.35
N ALA A 135 14.07 -0.96 8.43
CA ALA A 135 12.82 -1.72 8.25
C ALA A 135 12.47 -2.52 9.52
N LEU A 136 13.44 -3.21 10.11
CA LEU A 136 13.24 -3.97 11.36
C LEU A 136 12.86 -3.05 12.53
N ALA A 137 13.49 -1.88 12.65
CA ALA A 137 13.13 -0.90 13.67
C ALA A 137 11.67 -0.42 13.50
N ALA A 138 11.26 -0.10 12.27
CA ALA A 138 9.88 0.29 11.96
C ALA A 138 8.89 -0.85 12.22
N LEU A 139 9.19 -2.06 11.79
CA LEU A 139 8.36 -3.24 12.03
C LEU A 139 8.25 -3.58 13.52
N GLY A 140 9.29 -3.35 14.32
CA GLY A 140 9.22 -3.49 15.77
C GLY A 140 8.28 -2.46 16.43
N ILE A 141 8.13 -1.26 15.86
CA ILE A 141 7.10 -0.30 16.30
C ILE A 141 5.71 -0.83 15.97
N LEU A 142 5.52 -1.34 14.75
CA LEU A 142 4.25 -1.92 14.30
C LEU A 142 3.87 -3.16 15.13
N ASP A 143 4.82 -4.02 15.47
CA ASP A 143 4.61 -5.20 16.31
C ASP A 143 4.09 -4.84 17.70
N ARG A 144 4.70 -3.82 18.33
CA ARG A 144 4.20 -3.28 19.62
C ARG A 144 2.84 -2.61 19.53
N GLN A 145 2.44 -2.12 18.36
CA GLN A 145 1.09 -1.62 18.16
C GLN A 145 0.10 -2.78 18.07
N LEU A 146 0.43 -3.78 17.26
CA LEU A 146 -0.41 -4.96 17.01
C LEU A 146 -0.47 -5.94 18.19
N SER A 147 0.39 -5.77 19.21
CA SER A 147 0.25 -6.50 20.47
C SER A 147 -0.98 -6.07 21.27
N LYS A 148 -1.50 -4.86 21.02
CA LYS A 148 -2.62 -4.27 21.76
C LYS A 148 -3.97 -4.53 21.10
N GLN A 149 -3.98 -4.81 19.80
CA GLN A 149 -5.19 -4.83 18.98
C GLN A 149 -4.98 -5.60 17.67
N PRO A 150 -6.04 -6.18 17.07
CA PRO A 150 -5.90 -7.07 15.92
C PRO A 150 -5.53 -6.35 14.61
N TRP A 151 -5.87 -5.06 14.48
CA TRP A 151 -5.60 -4.22 13.31
C TRP A 151 -4.87 -2.94 13.72
N VAL A 152 -4.20 -2.28 12.78
CA VAL A 152 -3.26 -1.21 13.14
C VAL A 152 -3.92 -0.03 13.85
N ALA A 153 -5.19 0.25 13.52
CA ALA A 153 -5.94 1.39 14.04
C ALA A 153 -6.99 1.01 15.11
N GLY A 154 -7.27 -0.27 15.36
CA GLY A 154 -8.22 -0.67 16.38
C GLY A 154 -8.68 -2.14 16.28
N GLU A 155 -9.91 -2.37 16.72
CA GLU A 155 -10.57 -3.69 16.69
C GLU A 155 -10.95 -4.15 15.28
N TYR A 156 -11.10 -3.23 14.33
CA TYR A 156 -11.57 -3.49 12.98
C TYR A 156 -10.55 -3.08 11.93
N PHE A 157 -10.58 -3.78 10.79
CA PHE A 157 -9.79 -3.43 9.61
C PHE A 157 -10.25 -2.09 9.06
N THR A 158 -9.29 -1.21 8.77
CA THR A 158 -9.57 0.12 8.20
C THR A 158 -8.69 0.38 6.98
N PHE A 159 -8.89 1.53 6.34
CA PHE A 159 -8.04 1.99 5.25
C PHE A 159 -6.54 2.03 5.59
N ALA A 160 -6.16 2.12 6.87
CA ALA A 160 -4.76 2.16 7.32
C ALA A 160 -4.03 0.81 7.12
N ASP A 161 -4.74 -0.30 7.20
CA ASP A 161 -4.17 -1.63 7.03
C ASP A 161 -3.82 -1.92 5.56
N ILE A 162 -4.44 -1.22 4.60
CA ILE A 162 -4.19 -1.40 3.16
C ILE A 162 -2.75 -1.05 2.76
N PRO A 163 -2.26 0.20 2.95
CA PRO A 163 -0.91 0.55 2.58
C PRO A 163 0.15 -0.21 3.39
N LEU A 164 -0.14 -0.51 4.66
CA LEU A 164 0.75 -1.32 5.49
C LEU A 164 0.82 -2.76 5.00
N GLY A 165 -0.32 -3.37 4.65
CA GLY A 165 -0.38 -4.72 4.10
C GLY A 165 0.38 -4.85 2.78
N VAL A 166 0.25 -3.85 1.91
CA VAL A 166 1.04 -3.77 0.67
C VAL A 166 2.54 -3.73 0.96
N ALA A 167 2.98 -2.92 1.93
CA ALA A 167 4.40 -2.87 2.34
C ALA A 167 4.87 -4.17 3.00
N ALA A 168 4.05 -4.77 3.84
CA ALA A 168 4.32 -6.05 4.48
C ALA A 168 4.46 -7.17 3.45
N GLN A 169 3.60 -7.21 2.42
CA GLN A 169 3.72 -8.17 1.33
C GLN A 169 5.09 -8.10 0.66
N ARG A 170 5.65 -6.90 0.48
CA ARG A 170 7.00 -6.74 -0.06
C ARG A 170 8.02 -7.31 0.92
N TRP A 171 7.97 -6.87 2.17
CA TRP A 171 8.86 -7.36 3.23
C TRP A 171 8.92 -8.90 3.31
N TYR A 172 7.77 -9.57 3.33
CA TYR A 172 7.67 -11.03 3.41
C TYR A 172 8.10 -11.77 2.13
N ASN A 173 8.21 -11.08 1.00
CA ASN A 173 8.66 -11.66 -0.27
C ASN A 173 10.07 -11.23 -0.69
N LEU A 174 10.76 -10.42 0.11
CA LEU A 174 12.16 -10.09 -0.13
C LEU A 174 13.08 -11.25 0.27
N PRO A 175 14.18 -11.50 -0.46
CA PRO A 175 15.20 -12.48 -0.11
C PRO A 175 16.11 -11.89 0.98
N THR A 176 15.57 -11.69 2.18
CA THR A 176 16.28 -11.13 3.33
C THR A 176 15.95 -11.91 4.59
N GLU A 177 16.87 -11.89 5.56
CA GLU A 177 16.63 -12.49 6.87
C GLU A 177 15.53 -11.73 7.60
N ARG A 178 14.56 -12.48 8.14
CA ARG A 178 13.41 -11.94 8.85
C ARG A 178 13.35 -12.58 10.25
N PRO A 179 13.58 -11.82 11.33
CA PRO A 179 13.29 -12.30 12.67
C PRO A 179 11.78 -12.44 12.86
N ALA A 180 11.38 -13.28 13.81
CA ALA A 180 9.98 -13.42 14.18
C ALA A 180 9.44 -12.11 14.77
N LEU A 181 8.27 -11.69 14.31
CA LEU A 181 7.55 -10.52 14.79
C LEU A 181 6.12 -10.99 15.07
N GLN A 182 5.93 -11.61 16.24
CA GLN A 182 4.74 -12.39 16.56
C GLN A 182 3.42 -11.72 16.17
N HIS A 183 3.27 -10.43 16.45
CA HIS A 183 2.03 -9.70 16.23
C HIS A 183 1.89 -9.22 14.79
N VAL A 184 2.99 -8.82 14.15
CA VAL A 184 3.02 -8.53 12.70
C VAL A 184 2.74 -9.80 11.90
N ASP A 185 3.33 -10.93 12.26
CA ASP A 185 3.12 -12.23 11.61
C ASP A 185 1.65 -12.65 11.70
N ALA A 186 1.04 -12.50 12.89
CA ALA A 186 -0.37 -12.79 13.09
C ALA A 186 -1.30 -11.85 12.31
N TRP A 187 -0.99 -10.55 12.28
CA TRP A 187 -1.73 -9.54 11.51
C TRP A 187 -1.60 -9.76 10.00
N TYR A 188 -0.40 -10.04 9.50
CA TYR A 188 -0.17 -10.35 8.10
C TYR A 188 -0.90 -11.65 7.71
N GLY A 189 -0.92 -12.65 8.61
CA GLY A 189 -1.75 -13.85 8.45
C GLY A 189 -3.25 -13.56 8.34
N ARG A 190 -3.77 -12.52 9.01
CA ARG A 190 -5.15 -12.04 8.83
C ARG A 190 -5.34 -11.34 7.48
N ILE A 191 -4.39 -10.48 7.09
CA ILE A 191 -4.41 -9.77 5.80
C ILE A 191 -4.45 -10.73 4.62
N LYS A 192 -3.63 -11.78 4.63
CA LYS A 192 -3.58 -12.77 3.55
C LYS A 192 -4.90 -13.50 3.29
N ARG A 193 -5.80 -13.54 4.28
CA ARG A 193 -7.13 -14.17 4.12
C ARG A 193 -8.17 -13.24 3.50
N ARG A 194 -7.81 -11.99 3.20
CA ARG A 194 -8.74 -11.02 2.60
C ARG A 194 -8.75 -11.19 1.08
N PRO A 195 -9.91 -11.44 0.45
CA PRO A 195 -9.98 -11.73 -0.99
C PRO A 195 -9.35 -10.65 -1.88
N GLY A 196 -9.53 -9.36 -1.53
CA GLY A 196 -8.92 -8.26 -2.27
C GLY A 196 -7.40 -8.22 -2.16
N PHE A 197 -6.83 -8.61 -1.02
CA PHE A 197 -5.39 -8.74 -0.86
C PHE A 197 -4.85 -9.89 -1.70
N GLU A 198 -5.46 -11.07 -1.62
CA GLU A 198 -5.07 -12.25 -2.39
C GLU A 198 -5.10 -11.95 -3.90
N ARG A 199 -6.18 -11.32 -4.37
CA ARG A 199 -6.38 -11.03 -5.80
C ARG A 199 -5.39 -10.00 -6.35
N TRP A 200 -5.13 -8.93 -5.61
CA TRP A 200 -4.44 -7.75 -6.14
C TRP A 200 -3.03 -7.53 -5.60
N VAL A 201 -2.71 -8.07 -4.43
CA VAL A 201 -1.48 -7.75 -3.69
C VAL A 201 -0.57 -8.96 -3.54
N ASP A 202 -1.12 -10.14 -3.27
CA ASP A 202 -0.36 -11.39 -3.07
C ASP A 202 0.13 -12.01 -4.38
N LEU A 203 0.85 -11.19 -5.14
CA LEU A 203 1.41 -11.54 -6.43
C LEU A 203 2.94 -11.61 -6.32
N PRO A 204 3.61 -12.46 -7.13
CA PRO A 204 5.05 -12.48 -7.20
C PRO A 204 5.63 -11.08 -7.45
N LEU A 205 6.69 -10.74 -6.74
CA LEU A 205 7.40 -9.49 -6.97
C LEU A 205 8.18 -9.61 -8.29
N THR A 206 7.78 -8.81 -9.27
CA THR A 206 8.45 -8.63 -10.56
C THR A 206 9.26 -7.35 -10.60
#